data_AF-A0A8H5LEZ0-F1
#
_entry.id   AF-A0A8H5LEZ0-F1
#
_cell.length_a   1.000
_cell.length_b   1.000
_cell.length_c   1.000
_cell.angle_alpha   90.00
_cell.angle_beta   90.00
_cell.angle_gamma   90.00
#
_symmetry.space_group_name_H-M   'P 1'
#
loop_
_entity.id
_entity.type
_entity.pdbx_description
1 polymer ?
#
loop_
_entity_poly.entity_id
_entity_poly.type
_entity_poly.pdbx_seq_one_letter_code
_entity_poly.pdbx_strand_id
1 'polypeptide(L)'
;MKSITIRIAVFCDGIPLLRVTARERRSHRVRECTKQTFSTVIRALASSNLRVETLNIFNDPDLRPHRPYIEDFHASPQSREVRKPDDSGSQQCTLPFDELNGGNWNDPGLAESLATLTSLSIGICTPDARAGPTEELAEENKDLPRINEVFETSSMEALTDCGAMSRLLQLCPLLKDFELHYFHVRLRTRGATVGDITCEKIMQSLAELEGLPFLDTCRLRGICARGEDVLGFIKRTKVRKLSMETIKLSGLNYQSVFNYCTAEAANITKLYFDNLYEMERREPVNRRRVHFLGEGRRRTEWMPPEVGNEILEREGRRVKCPIVYHMALPMCGGTPAHAEWTRFHLAEYGFG
;
A
#
# COMPACT_ATOMS: atom_id res chain seq x y z
N MET A 1 -14.99 -24.27 19.19
CA MET A 1 -13.52 -24.04 19.15
C MET A 1 -13.27 -22.54 19.14
N LYS A 2 -12.27 -22.05 19.86
CA LYS A 2 -11.95 -20.62 19.96
C LYS A 2 -11.10 -20.24 18.74
N SER A 3 -11.58 -19.33 17.91
CA SER A 3 -10.79 -18.73 16.84
C SER A 3 -9.82 -17.70 17.40
N ILE A 4 -8.70 -17.48 16.72
CA ILE A 4 -7.64 -16.57 17.16
C ILE A 4 -7.48 -15.44 16.14
N THR A 5 -7.36 -14.21 16.66
CA THR A 5 -6.93 -13.03 15.92
C THR A 5 -5.48 -12.75 16.26
N ILE A 6 -4.62 -12.63 15.25
CA ILE A 6 -3.20 -12.31 15.42
C ILE A 6 -2.93 -10.93 14.82
N ARG A 7 -2.34 -10.05 15.63
CA ARG A 7 -1.89 -8.72 15.21
C ARG A 7 -0.38 -8.64 15.41
N ILE A 8 0.35 -8.30 14.36
CA ILE A 8 1.81 -8.18 14.37
C ILE A 8 2.20 -6.72 14.27
N ALA A 9 2.92 -6.22 15.27
CA ALA A 9 3.41 -4.86 15.34
C ALA A 9 4.79 -4.82 16.00
N VAL A 10 5.57 -3.78 15.67
CA VAL A 10 6.89 -3.56 16.27
C VAL A 10 6.84 -2.31 17.16
N PHE A 11 7.40 -2.41 18.35
CA PHE A 11 7.48 -1.33 19.34
C PHE A 11 8.95 -0.97 19.61
N CYS A 12 9.21 0.29 19.93
CA CYS A 12 10.50 0.77 20.44
C CYS A 12 10.24 1.50 21.75
N ASP A 13 10.87 1.04 22.84
CA ASP A 13 10.73 1.62 24.18
C ASP A 13 9.27 1.72 24.67
N GLY A 14 8.45 0.70 24.35
CA GLY A 14 7.03 0.66 24.73
C GLY A 14 6.11 1.57 23.88
N ILE A 15 6.67 2.30 22.91
CA ILE A 15 5.92 3.16 21.98
C ILE A 15 5.80 2.43 20.64
N PRO A 16 4.61 2.36 20.00
CA PRO A 16 4.49 1.87 18.63
C PRO A 16 5.43 2.67 17.73
N LEU A 17 6.28 1.98 16.97
CA LEU A 17 7.30 2.62 16.12
C LEU A 17 6.73 3.60 15.09
N LEU A 18 5.44 3.46 14.79
CA LEU A 18 4.61 4.41 14.04
C LEU A 18 4.58 5.84 14.59
N ARG A 19 4.94 6.06 15.87
CA ARG A 19 5.01 7.38 16.51
C ARG A 19 6.43 7.91 16.70
N VAL A 20 7.46 7.17 16.27
CA VAL A 20 8.86 7.53 16.58
C VAL A 20 9.47 8.36 15.45
N THR A 21 9.85 9.59 15.80
CA THR A 21 10.38 10.59 14.88
C THR A 21 11.90 10.66 14.99
N ALA A 22 12.66 9.80 14.30
CA ALA A 22 14.10 10.05 14.03
C ALA A 22 14.73 9.13 12.95
N ARG A 23 15.65 9.76 12.19
CA ARG A 23 16.79 9.34 11.34
C ARG A 23 17.03 7.85 10.97
N GLU A 24 17.57 7.69 9.76
CA GLU A 24 17.95 6.46 9.00
C GLU A 24 18.45 5.25 9.84
N ARG A 25 19.14 5.43 10.97
CA ARG A 25 19.60 4.32 11.85
C ARG A 25 18.46 3.58 12.56
N ARG A 26 17.34 4.24 12.87
CA ARG A 26 16.15 3.57 13.43
C ARG A 26 15.46 2.73 12.36
N SER A 27 15.40 3.20 11.11
CA SER A 27 14.77 2.48 9.99
C SER A 27 15.35 1.06 9.82
N HIS A 28 16.68 0.90 9.82
CA HIS A 28 17.29 -0.43 9.64
C HIS A 28 16.94 -1.39 10.79
N ARG A 29 17.08 -0.96 12.05
CA ARG A 29 16.74 -1.81 13.22
C ARG A 29 15.26 -2.17 13.25
N VAL A 30 14.38 -1.23 12.90
CA VAL A 30 12.94 -1.47 12.82
C VAL A 30 12.64 -2.49 11.74
N ARG A 31 13.23 -2.35 10.54
CA ARG A 31 13.07 -3.32 9.45
C ARG A 31 13.55 -4.70 9.89
N GLU A 32 14.76 -4.82 10.43
CA GLU A 32 15.29 -6.10 10.90
C GLU A 32 14.38 -6.73 11.97
N CYS A 33 13.85 -5.93 12.91
CA CYS A 33 12.90 -6.42 13.89
C CYS A 33 11.58 -6.87 13.24
N THR A 34 11.06 -6.14 12.24
CA THR A 34 9.90 -6.56 11.43
C THR A 34 10.16 -7.89 10.73
N LYS A 35 11.34 -8.07 10.13
CA LYS A 35 11.78 -9.33 9.46
C LYS A 35 11.76 -10.49 10.43
N GLN A 36 12.46 -10.33 11.56
CA GLN A 36 12.57 -11.36 12.60
C GLN A 36 11.22 -11.69 13.20
N THR A 37 10.39 -10.68 13.48
CA THR A 37 9.03 -10.86 14.02
C THR A 37 8.17 -11.63 13.04
N PHE A 38 8.17 -11.24 11.76
CA PHE A 38 7.42 -11.94 10.72
C PHE A 38 7.85 -13.40 10.61
N SER A 39 9.15 -13.67 10.46
CA SER A 39 9.67 -15.03 10.32
C SER A 39 9.35 -15.89 11.55
N THR A 40 9.44 -15.31 12.76
CA THR A 40 9.08 -15.99 14.01
C THR A 40 7.60 -16.34 14.04
N VAL A 41 6.71 -15.42 13.66
CA VAL A 41 5.26 -15.67 13.64
C VAL A 41 4.90 -16.74 12.62
N ILE A 42 5.46 -16.69 11.40
CA ILE A 42 5.19 -17.71 10.37
C ILE A 42 5.66 -19.10 10.84
N ARG A 43 6.85 -19.20 11.44
CA ARG A 43 7.34 -20.47 12.01
C ARG A 43 6.48 -20.97 13.17
N ALA A 44 6.03 -20.06 14.03
CA ALA A 44 5.15 -20.39 15.15
C ALA A 44 3.79 -20.91 14.64
N LEU A 45 3.20 -20.24 13.65
CA LEU A 45 1.97 -20.71 13.00
C LEU A 45 2.17 -22.11 12.43
N ALA A 46 3.21 -22.31 11.63
CA ALA A 46 3.56 -23.60 11.05
C ALA A 46 3.69 -24.72 12.10
N SER A 47 4.28 -24.43 13.26
CA SER A 47 4.52 -25.43 14.31
C SER A 47 3.30 -25.68 15.21
N SER A 48 2.35 -24.75 15.24
CA SER A 48 1.28 -24.73 16.23
C SER A 48 -0.03 -25.38 15.78
N ASN A 49 -0.23 -25.53 14.46
CA ASN A 49 -1.49 -25.94 13.84
C ASN A 49 -2.71 -25.15 14.37
N LEU A 50 -2.48 -23.90 14.75
CA LEU A 50 -3.51 -23.04 15.30
C LEU A 50 -4.40 -22.53 14.17
N ARG A 51 -5.70 -22.72 14.31
CA ARG A 51 -6.70 -22.15 13.40
C ARG A 51 -6.78 -20.64 13.59
N VAL A 52 -6.20 -19.91 12.66
CA VAL A 52 -6.26 -18.45 12.63
C VAL A 52 -7.48 -18.03 11.82
N GLU A 53 -8.28 -17.11 12.37
CA GLU A 53 -9.42 -16.53 11.65
C GLU A 53 -9.06 -15.17 11.07
N THR A 54 -8.31 -14.36 11.83
CA THR A 54 -7.88 -13.02 11.41
C THR A 54 -6.38 -12.84 11.61
N LEU A 55 -5.71 -12.36 10.57
CA LEU A 55 -4.27 -12.10 10.56
C LEU A 55 -4.02 -10.67 10.06
N ASN A 56 -3.46 -9.84 10.93
CA ASN A 56 -3.01 -8.49 10.59
C ASN A 56 -1.49 -8.41 10.73
N ILE A 57 -0.80 -8.21 9.60
CA ILE A 57 0.65 -8.17 9.48
C ILE A 57 1.04 -6.72 9.17
N PHE A 58 1.47 -5.98 10.20
CA PHE A 58 1.99 -4.62 10.08
C PHE A 58 1.05 -3.63 9.36
N ASN A 59 -0.27 -3.80 9.51
CA ASN A 59 -1.26 -2.91 8.90
C ASN A 59 -2.38 -2.52 9.86
N ASP A 60 -2.12 -2.53 11.16
CA ASP A 60 -3.11 -2.24 12.19
C ASP A 60 -3.55 -0.76 12.13
N PRO A 61 -4.84 -0.46 11.88
CA PRO A 61 -5.36 0.89 11.86
C PRO A 61 -5.23 1.63 13.18
N ASP A 62 -5.25 0.93 14.32
CA ASP A 62 -5.13 1.52 15.66
C ASP A 62 -3.71 2.05 15.92
N LEU A 63 -2.74 1.56 15.14
CA LEU A 63 -1.34 1.97 15.21
C LEU A 63 -1.00 3.05 14.17
N ARG A 64 -1.94 3.42 13.28
CA ARG A 64 -1.74 4.49 12.29
C ARG A 64 -1.76 5.86 12.98
N PRO A 65 -1.03 6.86 12.46
CA PRO A 65 -1.16 8.23 12.93
C PRO A 65 -2.64 8.66 12.85
N HIS A 66 -3.17 9.21 13.95
CA HIS A 66 -4.56 9.61 14.08
C HIS A 66 -4.92 10.54 12.91
N ARG A 67 -5.99 10.24 12.16
CA ARG A 67 -6.54 11.15 11.14
C ARG A 67 -6.94 12.45 11.84
N PRO A 68 -6.28 13.60 11.62
CA PRO A 68 -6.93 14.85 11.94
C PRO A 68 -8.02 15.03 10.88
N TYR A 69 -9.28 14.88 11.28
CA TYR A 69 -10.33 15.64 10.63
C TYR A 69 -10.01 17.11 10.94
N ILE A 70 -9.79 17.93 9.91
CA ILE A 70 -9.81 19.37 10.08
C ILE A 70 -11.30 19.74 10.14
N GLU A 71 -11.93 19.47 11.28
CA GLU A 71 -13.14 20.17 11.67
C GLU A 71 -12.69 21.35 12.53
N ASP A 72 -13.20 22.53 12.22
CA ASP A 72 -13.02 23.82 12.91
C ASP A 72 -11.77 24.65 12.60
N PHE A 73 -11.85 25.43 11.51
CA PHE A 73 -11.20 26.75 11.42
C PHE A 73 -12.24 27.85 11.15
N HIS A 74 -13.16 28.03 12.11
CA HIS A 74 -13.79 29.33 12.34
C HIS A 74 -13.00 30.06 13.44
N ALA A 75 -11.82 30.60 13.11
CA ALA A 75 -11.17 31.60 13.97
C ALA A 75 -10.47 32.65 13.11
N SER A 76 -10.85 33.90 13.35
CA SER A 76 -10.35 35.10 12.67
C SER A 76 -8.82 35.26 12.73
N PRO A 77 -8.22 35.97 11.75
CA PRO A 77 -6.78 36.07 11.63
C PRO A 77 -6.24 37.20 12.51
N GLN A 78 -5.79 36.90 13.73
CA GLN A 78 -4.96 37.83 14.51
C GLN A 78 -4.27 37.13 15.68
N SER A 79 -3.08 36.57 15.43
CA SER A 79 -1.88 36.65 16.30
C SER A 79 -0.89 35.55 15.91
N ARG A 80 0.22 35.97 15.28
CA ARG A 80 1.41 35.14 14.98
C ARG A 80 2.16 34.87 16.28
N GLU A 81 2.22 33.62 16.68
CA GLU A 81 3.45 33.04 17.23
C GLU A 81 3.87 31.89 16.32
N VAL A 82 4.97 32.08 15.60
CA VAL A 82 5.57 31.08 14.74
C VAL A 82 6.26 30.05 15.64
N ARG A 83 5.50 29.05 16.11
CA ARG A 83 6.12 27.78 16.50
C ARG A 83 6.60 27.09 15.23
N LYS A 84 7.92 26.93 15.09
CA LYS A 84 8.50 26.04 14.09
C LYS A 84 7.88 24.65 14.31
N PRO A 85 7.16 24.07 13.33
CA PRO A 85 6.65 22.72 13.48
C PRO A 85 7.80 21.74 13.26
N ASP A 86 7.93 20.75 14.14
CA ASP A 86 8.87 19.64 13.98
C ASP A 86 8.62 18.89 12.65
N ASP A 87 9.70 18.64 11.93
CA ASP A 87 9.76 17.92 10.65
C ASP A 87 9.65 16.41 10.88
N SER A 88 8.49 15.97 11.36
CA SER A 88 8.30 14.64 11.94
C SER A 88 7.51 13.70 11.03
N GLY A 89 8.19 13.05 10.08
CA GLY A 89 7.62 11.91 9.34
C GLY A 89 7.42 10.71 10.27
N SER A 90 6.17 10.29 10.48
CA SER A 90 5.81 9.02 11.14
C SER A 90 6.24 7.85 10.27
N GLN A 91 6.99 6.89 10.82
CA GLN A 91 7.47 5.70 10.09
C GLN A 91 6.45 4.57 10.20
N GLN A 92 5.82 4.16 9.10
CA GLN A 92 4.98 2.97 9.14
C GLN A 92 5.84 1.71 9.27
N CYS A 93 5.52 0.86 10.25
CA CYS A 93 6.03 -0.50 10.28
C CYS A 93 5.43 -1.24 9.09
N THR A 94 6.25 -1.64 8.13
CA THR A 94 5.84 -2.42 6.96
C THR A 94 6.86 -3.50 6.67
N LEU A 95 6.40 -4.67 6.22
CA LEU A 95 7.27 -5.79 5.86
C LEU A 95 7.97 -5.52 4.53
N PRO A 96 9.31 -5.56 4.46
CA PRO A 96 10.01 -5.58 3.17
C PRO A 96 9.50 -6.74 2.32
N PHE A 97 9.08 -6.47 1.08
CA PHE A 97 8.37 -7.45 0.28
C PHE A 97 9.17 -8.76 0.04
N ASP A 98 10.48 -8.64 -0.12
CA ASP A 98 11.43 -9.76 -0.28
C ASP A 98 11.36 -10.79 0.86
N GLU A 99 10.95 -10.37 2.05
CA GLU A 99 10.83 -11.25 3.22
C GLU A 99 9.67 -12.23 3.10
N LEU A 100 8.65 -11.90 2.30
CA LEU A 100 7.61 -12.87 1.97
C LEU A 100 8.19 -14.06 1.20
N ASN A 101 9.27 -13.88 0.45
CA ASN A 101 9.90 -15.00 -0.27
C ASN A 101 10.65 -15.95 0.68
N GLY A 102 11.00 -15.52 1.89
CA GLY A 102 11.65 -16.36 2.90
C GLY A 102 10.71 -17.36 3.60
N GLY A 103 9.40 -17.25 3.40
CA GLY A 103 8.42 -18.16 3.99
C GLY A 103 8.40 -19.54 3.31
N ASN A 104 8.41 -20.61 4.10
CA ASN A 104 8.11 -21.95 3.58
C ASN A 104 6.59 -22.11 3.39
N TRP A 105 6.06 -21.55 2.30
CA TRP A 105 4.63 -21.58 1.99
C TRP A 105 4.09 -22.99 1.68
N ASN A 106 4.96 -23.98 1.51
CA ASN A 106 4.59 -25.37 1.31
C ASN A 106 4.54 -26.17 2.63
N ASP A 107 4.76 -25.52 3.78
CA ASP A 107 4.67 -26.16 5.08
C ASP A 107 3.21 -26.58 5.38
N PRO A 108 2.96 -27.87 5.68
CA PRO A 108 1.60 -28.36 5.89
C PRO A 108 0.94 -27.80 7.16
N GLY A 109 1.71 -27.54 8.22
CA GLY A 109 1.17 -26.95 9.45
C GLY A 109 0.82 -25.47 9.27
N LEU A 110 1.56 -24.77 8.42
CA LEU A 110 1.21 -23.41 8.02
C LEU A 110 -0.07 -23.40 7.17
N ALA A 111 -0.17 -24.31 6.20
CA ALA A 111 -1.36 -24.48 5.38
C ALA A 111 -2.59 -24.79 6.24
N GLU A 112 -2.48 -25.69 7.21
CA GLU A 112 -3.57 -26.01 8.15
C GLU A 112 -3.98 -24.78 8.98
N SER A 113 -3.01 -24.01 9.46
CA SER A 113 -3.24 -22.83 10.28
C SER A 113 -3.96 -21.71 9.52
N LEU A 114 -3.63 -21.53 8.24
CA LEU A 114 -4.19 -20.49 7.36
C LEU A 114 -5.46 -20.93 6.62
N ALA A 115 -5.75 -22.23 6.55
CA ALA A 115 -6.94 -22.75 5.87
C ALA A 115 -8.26 -22.18 6.43
N THR A 116 -8.28 -21.77 7.70
CA THR A 116 -9.44 -21.16 8.37
C THR A 116 -9.49 -19.65 8.31
N LEU A 117 -8.50 -19.01 7.68
CA LEU A 117 -8.36 -17.56 7.67
C LEU A 117 -9.49 -16.93 6.84
N THR A 118 -10.27 -16.05 7.47
CA THR A 118 -11.34 -15.30 6.81
C THR A 118 -10.94 -13.85 6.56
N SER A 119 -9.98 -13.31 7.32
CA SER A 119 -9.51 -11.93 7.17
C SER A 119 -7.99 -11.84 7.17
N LEU A 120 -7.44 -11.25 6.12
CA LEU A 120 -6.01 -10.96 5.95
C LEU A 120 -5.80 -9.48 5.69
N SER A 121 -4.97 -8.84 6.51
CA SER A 121 -4.52 -7.47 6.31
C SER A 121 -3.01 -7.43 6.37
N ILE A 122 -2.36 -6.93 5.32
CA ILE A 122 -0.90 -6.94 5.22
C ILE A 122 -0.35 -5.62 4.66
N GLY A 123 0.64 -5.08 5.38
CA GLY A 123 1.38 -3.88 5.01
C GLY A 123 2.78 -4.25 4.56
N ILE A 124 3.09 -4.00 3.29
CA ILE A 124 4.39 -4.29 2.68
C ILE A 124 5.07 -3.03 2.18
N CYS A 125 6.39 -3.10 1.96
CA CYS A 125 7.15 -2.00 1.38
C CYS A 125 8.24 -2.46 0.42
N THR A 126 8.79 -1.50 -0.33
CA THR A 126 9.93 -1.74 -1.21
C THR A 126 11.15 -2.22 -0.42
N PRO A 127 11.86 -3.28 -0.86
CA PRO A 127 13.11 -3.71 -0.24
C PRO A 127 14.14 -2.60 -0.21
N ASP A 128 15.00 -2.60 0.81
CA ASP A 128 16.08 -1.62 0.92
C ASP A 128 17.24 -2.06 0.04
N ALA A 129 17.57 -1.26 -0.98
CA ALA A 129 18.75 -1.49 -1.81
C ALA A 129 20.07 -1.33 -1.01
N ARG A 130 20.03 -0.80 0.22
CA ARG A 130 21.24 -0.69 1.08
C ARG A 130 21.61 -1.98 1.80
N ALA A 131 20.80 -3.06 1.71
CA ALA A 131 21.14 -4.36 2.29
C ALA A 131 22.16 -5.16 1.44
N GLY A 132 23.02 -4.47 0.69
CA GLY A 132 24.25 -5.06 0.17
C GLY A 132 25.27 -5.29 1.30
N PRO A 133 26.37 -6.02 1.04
CA PRO A 133 27.34 -6.38 2.06
C PRO A 133 27.79 -5.13 2.83
N THR A 134 27.79 -5.26 4.15
CA THR A 134 28.10 -4.25 5.17
C THR A 134 29.17 -3.26 4.71
N GLU A 135 28.98 -1.96 5.03
CA GLU A 135 29.94 -0.86 4.82
C GLU A 135 31.36 -1.13 5.39
N GLU A 136 31.59 -2.24 6.09
CA GLU A 136 32.93 -2.69 6.52
C GLU A 136 33.89 -3.03 5.36
N LEU A 137 33.41 -3.15 4.11
CA LEU A 137 34.27 -3.37 2.94
C LEU A 137 34.50 -2.13 2.07
N ALA A 138 33.94 -0.97 2.44
CA ALA A 138 33.94 0.21 1.57
C ALA A 138 35.16 1.15 1.72
N GLU A 139 36.07 0.90 2.68
CA GLU A 139 37.23 1.79 2.88
C GLU A 139 38.43 1.51 1.96
N GLU A 140 38.50 0.38 1.24
CA GLU A 140 39.75 -0.01 0.55
C GLU A 140 39.75 0.00 -0.99
N ASN A 141 38.65 0.24 -1.70
CA ASN A 141 38.69 0.17 -3.18
C ASN A 141 38.11 1.40 -3.88
N LYS A 142 38.99 2.30 -4.32
CA LYS A 142 38.66 3.47 -5.15
C LYS A 142 38.43 3.17 -6.64
N ASP A 143 38.63 1.92 -7.07
CA ASP A 143 38.56 1.51 -8.48
C ASP A 143 37.40 0.52 -8.78
N LEU A 144 36.36 0.48 -7.95
CA LEU A 144 35.16 -0.31 -8.28
C LEU A 144 34.30 0.42 -9.33
N PRO A 145 33.80 -0.27 -10.36
CA PRO A 145 32.86 0.30 -11.32
C PRO A 145 31.65 0.89 -10.58
N ARG A 146 31.09 1.97 -11.14
CA ARG A 146 29.96 2.71 -10.54
C ARG A 146 28.94 1.73 -9.95
N ILE A 147 28.79 1.78 -8.64
CA ILE A 147 27.92 0.92 -7.81
C ILE A 147 26.50 0.79 -8.40
N ASN A 148 26.05 1.75 -9.22
CA ASN A 148 24.78 1.73 -9.94
C ASN A 148 24.60 0.56 -10.92
N GLU A 149 25.61 0.15 -11.70
CA GLU A 149 25.40 -0.82 -12.79
C GLU A 149 25.41 -2.28 -12.32
N VAL A 150 26.12 -2.60 -11.24
CA VAL A 150 26.16 -3.97 -10.68
C VAL A 150 24.98 -4.22 -9.72
N PHE A 151 24.46 -3.18 -9.06
CA PHE A 151 23.27 -3.29 -8.19
C PHE A 151 21.97 -3.50 -8.98
N GLU A 152 21.89 -2.98 -10.20
CA GLU A 152 20.69 -3.11 -11.05
C GLU A 152 20.43 -4.57 -11.46
N THR A 153 21.45 -5.37 -11.73
CA THR A 153 21.28 -6.74 -12.26
C THR A 153 20.91 -7.76 -11.18
N SER A 154 21.65 -7.82 -10.06
CA SER A 154 21.37 -8.81 -8.99
C SER A 154 20.16 -8.46 -8.13
N SER A 155 19.83 -7.18 -7.96
CA SER A 155 18.62 -6.76 -7.20
C SER A 155 17.34 -6.90 -8.04
N MET A 156 17.41 -6.78 -9.37
CA MET A 156 16.24 -7.00 -10.22
C MET A 156 15.77 -8.46 -10.24
N GLU A 157 16.68 -9.44 -10.15
CA GLU A 157 16.34 -10.86 -10.09
C GLU A 157 15.61 -11.22 -8.77
N ALA A 158 16.10 -10.76 -7.61
CA ALA A 158 15.41 -10.97 -6.34
C ALA A 158 14.03 -10.29 -6.27
N LEU A 159 13.84 -9.20 -7.03
CA LEU A 159 12.58 -8.49 -7.21
C LEU A 159 11.64 -9.13 -8.25
N THR A 160 12.03 -10.25 -8.86
CA THR A 160 11.18 -10.95 -9.85
C THR A 160 10.32 -12.05 -9.25
N ASP A 161 10.70 -12.68 -8.14
CA ASP A 161 9.80 -13.61 -7.45
C ASP A 161 8.77 -12.82 -6.61
N CYS A 162 7.73 -12.35 -7.28
CA CYS A 162 6.56 -11.74 -6.64
C CYS A 162 5.50 -12.79 -6.26
N GLY A 163 5.80 -14.08 -6.39
CA GLY A 163 4.85 -15.17 -6.20
C GLY A 163 4.48 -15.44 -4.75
N ALA A 164 5.24 -14.96 -3.76
CA ALA A 164 4.97 -15.25 -2.36
C ALA A 164 3.60 -14.75 -1.87
N MET A 165 3.14 -13.59 -2.33
CA MET A 165 1.79 -13.11 -1.98
C MET A 165 0.70 -14.03 -2.55
N SER A 166 0.88 -14.49 -3.80
CA SER A 166 -0.04 -15.43 -4.44
C SER A 166 -0.05 -16.79 -3.73
N ARG A 167 1.12 -17.29 -3.31
CA ARG A 167 1.25 -18.49 -2.47
C ARG A 167 0.53 -18.33 -1.13
N LEU A 168 0.69 -17.18 -0.46
CA LEU A 168 -0.02 -16.87 0.79
C LEU A 168 -1.55 -16.91 0.59
N LEU A 169 -2.06 -16.30 -0.48
CA LEU A 169 -3.50 -16.31 -0.79
C LEU A 169 -4.03 -17.70 -1.14
N GLN A 170 -3.24 -18.55 -1.80
CA GLN A 170 -3.61 -19.95 -2.06
C GLN A 170 -3.83 -20.76 -0.78
N LEU A 171 -3.14 -20.42 0.31
CA LEU A 171 -3.32 -21.06 1.62
C LEU A 171 -4.57 -20.59 2.36
N CYS A 172 -5.28 -19.57 1.84
CA CYS A 172 -6.41 -18.94 2.50
C CYS A 172 -7.72 -19.15 1.69
N PRO A 173 -8.21 -20.39 1.50
CA PRO A 173 -9.37 -20.67 0.65
C PRO A 173 -10.69 -20.09 1.17
N LEU A 174 -10.77 -19.77 2.47
CA LEU A 174 -11.95 -19.21 3.12
C LEU A 174 -11.88 -17.68 3.29
N LEU A 175 -10.89 -17.03 2.65
CA LEU A 175 -10.68 -15.59 2.79
C LEU A 175 -11.86 -14.79 2.25
N LYS A 176 -12.37 -13.88 3.06
CA LYS A 176 -13.49 -12.97 2.73
C LYS A 176 -13.06 -11.51 2.76
N ASP A 177 -12.18 -11.15 3.69
CA ASP A 177 -11.69 -9.79 3.85
C ASP A 177 -10.19 -9.73 3.53
N PHE A 178 -9.83 -8.93 2.54
CA PHE A 178 -8.44 -8.75 2.11
C PHE A 178 -8.06 -7.28 2.09
N GLU A 179 -7.01 -6.91 2.83
CA GLU A 179 -6.39 -5.59 2.76
C GLU A 179 -4.91 -5.70 2.41
N LEU A 180 -4.51 -5.05 1.32
CA LEU A 180 -3.13 -4.90 0.90
C LEU A 180 -2.75 -3.42 0.92
N HIS A 181 -1.76 -3.08 1.73
CA HIS A 181 -1.17 -1.75 1.77
C HIS A 181 0.30 -1.80 1.34
N TYR A 182 0.63 -1.05 0.29
CA TYR A 182 2.01 -0.90 -0.16
C TYR A 182 2.54 0.49 0.21
N PHE A 183 3.66 0.51 0.93
CA PHE A 183 4.36 1.71 1.34
C PHE A 183 5.64 1.87 0.50
N HIS A 184 5.75 2.97 -0.23
CA HIS A 184 6.90 3.25 -1.08
C HIS A 184 8.07 3.80 -0.26
N VAL A 185 9.16 3.03 -0.14
CA VAL A 185 10.38 3.53 0.52
C VAL A 185 11.26 4.20 -0.53
N ARG A 186 11.80 5.39 -0.21
CA ARG A 186 12.68 6.13 -1.13
C ARG A 186 13.92 5.31 -1.48
N LEU A 187 14.02 4.88 -2.72
CA LEU A 187 15.30 4.49 -3.30
C LEU A 187 15.95 5.74 -3.88
N ARG A 188 17.24 5.97 -3.59
CA ARG A 188 17.98 7.16 -4.04
C ARG A 188 18.27 7.15 -5.55
N THR A 189 17.77 6.18 -6.30
CA THR A 189 18.00 6.05 -7.75
C THR A 189 17.05 6.95 -8.54
N ARG A 190 17.61 7.73 -9.47
CA ARG A 190 16.86 8.60 -10.40
C ARG A 190 16.25 7.72 -11.51
N GLY A 191 14.93 7.59 -11.53
CA GLY A 191 14.19 6.85 -12.56
C GLY A 191 12.87 6.32 -11.99
N ALA A 192 11.99 5.79 -12.84
CA ALA A 192 10.77 5.10 -12.38
C ALA A 192 11.14 4.16 -11.23
N THR A 193 10.50 4.37 -10.08
CA THR A 193 11.02 3.80 -8.83
C THR A 193 10.90 2.29 -8.91
N VAL A 194 11.97 1.56 -8.59
CA VAL A 194 11.97 0.10 -8.51
C VAL A 194 10.75 -0.43 -7.73
N GLY A 195 10.27 0.33 -6.74
CA GLY A 195 9.04 0.04 -5.99
C GLY A 195 7.76 0.02 -6.84
N ASP A 196 7.59 0.91 -7.82
CA ASP A 196 6.43 0.89 -8.72
C ASP A 196 6.42 -0.41 -9.56
N ILE A 197 7.59 -0.87 -10.03
CA ILE A 197 7.73 -2.12 -10.80
C ILE A 197 7.42 -3.34 -9.92
N THR A 198 7.99 -3.41 -8.71
CA THR A 198 7.72 -4.51 -7.78
C THR A 198 6.23 -4.57 -7.43
N CYS A 199 5.62 -3.43 -7.14
CA CYS A 199 4.20 -3.37 -6.82
C CYS A 199 3.33 -3.83 -8.01
N GLU A 200 3.68 -3.46 -9.23
CA GLU A 200 2.98 -3.90 -10.44
C GLU A 200 3.05 -5.42 -10.60
N LYS A 201 4.23 -6.02 -10.40
CA LYS A 201 4.43 -7.47 -10.46
C LYS A 201 3.66 -8.24 -9.37
N ILE A 202 3.52 -7.67 -8.17
CA ILE A 202 2.70 -8.28 -7.11
C ILE A 202 1.25 -8.38 -7.59
N MET A 203 0.68 -7.27 -8.07
CA MET A 203 -0.70 -7.27 -8.56
C MET A 203 -0.88 -8.15 -9.79
N GLN A 204 0.09 -8.19 -10.69
CA GLN A 204 0.08 -9.13 -11.82
C GLN A 204 0.01 -10.58 -11.33
N SER A 205 0.87 -10.98 -10.39
CA SER A 205 0.86 -12.34 -9.83
C SER A 205 -0.47 -12.69 -9.18
N LEU A 206 -1.06 -11.73 -8.45
CA LEU A 206 -2.39 -11.89 -7.86
C LEU A 206 -3.48 -12.05 -8.92
N ALA A 207 -3.42 -11.27 -9.99
CA ALA A 207 -4.40 -11.29 -11.06
C ALA A 207 -4.33 -12.58 -11.90
N GLU A 208 -3.17 -13.22 -11.98
CA GLU A 208 -2.93 -14.46 -12.73
C GLU A 208 -3.32 -15.72 -11.94
N LEU A 209 -3.37 -15.66 -10.61
CA LEU A 209 -3.65 -16.80 -9.74
C LEU A 209 -4.95 -17.55 -10.09
N GLU A 210 -4.88 -18.83 -10.48
CA GLU A 210 -6.03 -19.63 -10.98
C GLU A 210 -7.19 -19.78 -9.98
N GLY A 211 -6.89 -19.95 -8.69
CA GLY A 211 -7.87 -20.20 -7.62
C GLY A 211 -8.00 -19.06 -6.61
N LEU A 212 -8.45 -17.88 -7.06
CA LEU A 212 -8.70 -16.75 -6.17
C LEU A 212 -9.97 -16.97 -5.30
N PRO A 213 -9.92 -16.65 -3.99
CA PRO A 213 -11.10 -16.71 -3.13
C PRO A 213 -12.13 -15.64 -3.52
N PHE A 214 -13.40 -15.89 -3.19
CA PHE A 214 -14.44 -14.87 -3.30
C PHE A 214 -14.40 -13.93 -2.11
N LEU A 215 -14.24 -12.64 -2.38
CA LEU A 215 -14.06 -11.62 -1.33
C LEU A 215 -15.39 -10.91 -1.03
N ASP A 216 -15.72 -10.78 0.25
CA ASP A 216 -16.76 -9.85 0.69
C ASP A 216 -16.19 -8.42 0.71
N THR A 217 -14.96 -8.24 1.18
CA THR A 217 -14.29 -6.94 1.26
C THR A 217 -12.89 -7.01 0.66
N CYS A 218 -12.54 -6.05 -0.21
CA CYS A 218 -11.18 -5.86 -0.68
C CYS A 218 -10.77 -4.40 -0.51
N ARG A 219 -9.59 -4.17 0.06
CA ARG A 219 -8.99 -2.85 0.23
C ARG A 219 -7.58 -2.83 -0.29
N LEU A 220 -7.36 -2.06 -1.36
CA LEU A 220 -6.05 -1.84 -1.96
C LEU A 220 -5.59 -0.42 -1.63
N ARG A 221 -4.35 -0.27 -1.16
CA ARG A 221 -3.80 1.03 -0.73
C ARG A 221 -2.36 1.20 -1.21
N GLY A 222 -2.04 2.35 -1.81
CA GLY A 222 -0.68 2.69 -2.23
C GLY A 222 -0.13 1.81 -3.36
N ILE A 223 -1.01 1.17 -4.14
CA ILE A 223 -0.62 0.18 -5.15
C ILE A 223 -0.35 0.85 -6.50
N CYS A 224 0.74 0.44 -7.15
CA CYS A 224 0.95 0.62 -8.58
C CYS A 224 0.65 -0.69 -9.32
N ALA A 225 -0.15 -0.65 -10.39
CA ALA A 225 -0.53 -1.85 -11.14
C ALA A 225 -1.00 -1.54 -12.56
N ARG A 226 -0.97 -2.54 -13.45
CA ARG A 226 -1.67 -2.42 -14.73
C ARG A 226 -3.17 -2.42 -14.47
N GLY A 227 -3.92 -1.57 -15.17
CA GLY A 227 -5.38 -1.56 -14.99
C GLY A 227 -6.05 -2.88 -15.38
N GLU A 228 -5.43 -3.67 -16.27
CA GLU A 228 -5.89 -5.02 -16.62
C GLU A 228 -5.80 -5.98 -15.43
N ASP A 229 -4.70 -5.93 -14.68
CA ASP A 229 -4.48 -6.80 -13.51
C ASP A 229 -5.47 -6.45 -12.39
N VAL A 230 -5.65 -5.16 -12.10
CA VAL A 230 -6.62 -4.70 -11.10
C VAL A 230 -8.03 -5.12 -11.49
N LEU A 231 -8.43 -4.88 -12.75
CA LEU A 231 -9.75 -5.27 -13.24
C LEU A 231 -9.95 -6.78 -13.22
N GLY A 232 -8.95 -7.55 -13.65
CA GLY A 232 -8.95 -9.00 -13.63
C GLY A 232 -9.09 -9.55 -12.22
N PHE A 233 -8.31 -9.03 -11.28
CA PHE A 233 -8.38 -9.40 -9.86
C PHE A 233 -9.76 -9.14 -9.26
N ILE A 234 -10.31 -7.94 -9.45
CA ILE A 234 -11.66 -7.57 -8.94
C ILE A 234 -12.73 -8.50 -9.56
N LYS A 235 -12.66 -8.75 -10.87
CA LYS A 235 -13.61 -9.64 -11.57
C LYS A 235 -13.60 -11.06 -11.03
N ARG A 236 -12.41 -11.61 -10.84
CA ARG A 236 -12.21 -13.02 -10.44
C ARG A 236 -12.54 -13.25 -8.97
N THR A 237 -12.22 -12.29 -8.10
CA THR A 237 -12.56 -12.33 -6.67
C THR A 237 -14.04 -12.00 -6.38
N LYS A 238 -14.78 -11.46 -7.35
CA LYS A 238 -16.21 -11.09 -7.21
C LYS A 238 -16.49 -10.24 -5.97
N VAL A 239 -15.60 -9.29 -5.69
CA VAL A 239 -15.64 -8.46 -4.47
C VAL A 239 -17.00 -7.76 -4.29
N ARG A 240 -17.54 -7.73 -3.06
CA ARG A 240 -18.78 -6.99 -2.76
C ARG A 240 -18.55 -5.56 -2.27
N LYS A 241 -17.50 -5.34 -1.51
CA LYS A 241 -17.11 -4.03 -0.97
C LYS A 241 -15.68 -3.73 -1.41
N LEU A 242 -15.51 -2.76 -2.31
CA LEU A 242 -14.20 -2.41 -2.87
C LEU A 242 -13.76 -1.04 -2.36
N SER A 243 -12.55 -0.99 -1.81
CA SER A 243 -11.85 0.22 -1.41
C SER A 243 -10.53 0.34 -2.17
N MET A 244 -10.30 1.46 -2.85
CA MET A 244 -9.06 1.75 -3.57
C MET A 244 -8.55 3.13 -3.15
N GLU A 245 -7.36 3.17 -2.56
CA GLU A 245 -6.75 4.40 -2.03
C GLU A 245 -5.35 4.58 -2.60
N THR A 246 -5.05 5.74 -3.19
CA THR A 246 -3.70 6.01 -3.72
C THR A 246 -3.25 4.93 -4.71
N ILE A 247 -4.15 4.54 -5.62
CA ILE A 247 -3.85 3.54 -6.66
C ILE A 247 -3.36 4.26 -7.91
N LYS A 248 -2.24 3.79 -8.46
CA LYS A 248 -1.65 4.25 -9.72
C LYS A 248 -1.86 3.18 -10.78
N LEU A 249 -2.60 3.50 -11.84
CA LEU A 249 -2.77 2.59 -12.97
C LEU A 249 -1.77 2.88 -14.09
N SER A 250 -1.13 1.82 -14.58
CA SER A 250 -0.38 1.82 -15.83
C SER A 250 -1.21 1.13 -16.94
N GLY A 251 -1.05 1.59 -18.19
CA GLY A 251 -1.59 0.93 -19.39
C GLY A 251 -3.08 1.13 -19.69
N LEU A 252 -3.97 1.10 -18.69
CA LEU A 252 -5.41 1.39 -18.83
C LEU A 252 -5.84 2.60 -18.00
N ASN A 253 -6.94 3.24 -18.43
CA ASN A 253 -7.63 4.26 -17.66
C ASN A 253 -8.62 3.65 -16.66
N TYR A 254 -9.07 4.45 -15.70
CA TYR A 254 -10.05 4.02 -14.71
C TYR A 254 -11.45 3.77 -15.29
N GLN A 255 -11.76 4.27 -16.49
CA GLN A 255 -13.07 4.08 -17.12
C GLN A 255 -13.47 2.60 -17.18
N SER A 256 -12.56 1.71 -17.55
CA SER A 256 -12.83 0.26 -17.60
C SER A 256 -13.12 -0.34 -16.23
N VAL A 257 -12.38 0.09 -15.20
CA VAL A 257 -12.58 -0.34 -13.81
C VAL A 257 -13.92 0.18 -13.29
N PHE A 258 -14.22 1.45 -13.52
CA PHE A 258 -15.48 2.08 -13.11
C PHE A 258 -16.68 1.45 -13.80
N ASN A 259 -16.64 1.27 -15.13
CA ASN A 259 -17.71 0.63 -15.88
C ASN A 259 -18.04 -0.75 -15.35
N TYR A 260 -17.01 -1.55 -15.01
CA TYR A 260 -17.23 -2.84 -14.39
C TYR A 260 -17.85 -2.69 -12.99
N CYS A 261 -17.29 -1.84 -12.14
CA CYS A 261 -17.75 -1.67 -10.76
C CYS A 261 -19.22 -1.21 -10.67
N THR A 262 -19.67 -0.39 -11.63
CA THR A 262 -21.04 0.11 -11.70
C THR A 262 -21.99 -0.83 -12.46
N ALA A 263 -21.47 -1.86 -13.13
CA ALA A 263 -22.30 -2.82 -13.86
C ALA A 263 -23.14 -3.69 -12.91
N GLU A 264 -24.29 -4.14 -13.38
CA GLU A 264 -25.14 -5.07 -12.62
C GLU A 264 -24.41 -6.38 -12.32
N ALA A 265 -23.67 -6.91 -13.31
CA ALA A 265 -22.95 -8.17 -13.21
C ALA A 265 -21.84 -8.21 -12.14
N ALA A 266 -21.34 -7.07 -11.66
CA ALA A 266 -20.23 -7.02 -10.71
C ALA A 266 -20.63 -7.33 -9.27
N ASN A 267 -21.93 -7.34 -8.92
CA ASN A 267 -22.44 -7.57 -7.55
C ASN A 267 -21.81 -6.68 -6.45
N ILE A 268 -21.13 -5.60 -6.82
CA ILE A 268 -20.59 -4.63 -5.86
C ILE A 268 -21.74 -3.88 -5.19
N THR A 269 -21.67 -3.79 -3.86
CA THR A 269 -22.63 -3.14 -2.98
C THR A 269 -22.07 -1.89 -2.30
N LYS A 270 -20.74 -1.76 -2.21
CA LYS A 270 -20.07 -0.58 -1.67
C LYS A 270 -18.78 -0.27 -2.42
N LEU A 271 -18.57 1.01 -2.72
CA LEU A 271 -17.36 1.56 -3.33
C LEU A 271 -16.79 2.67 -2.46
N TYR A 272 -15.48 2.66 -2.29
CA TYR A 272 -14.71 3.77 -1.74
C TYR A 272 -13.46 4.00 -2.59
N PHE A 273 -13.37 5.15 -3.24
CA PHE A 273 -12.22 5.56 -4.04
C PHE A 273 -11.64 6.84 -3.46
N ASP A 274 -10.32 6.89 -3.28
CA ASP A 274 -9.61 8.05 -2.73
C ASP A 274 -8.26 8.20 -3.44
N ASN A 275 -7.99 9.37 -4.02
CA ASN A 275 -6.71 9.71 -4.65
C ASN A 275 -6.26 8.67 -5.70
N LEU A 276 -7.01 8.52 -6.79
CA LEU A 276 -6.64 7.61 -7.88
C LEU A 276 -5.79 8.33 -8.95
N TYR A 277 -4.84 7.64 -9.58
CA TYR A 277 -3.91 8.20 -10.56
C TYR A 277 -3.80 7.36 -11.84
N GLU A 278 -3.76 8.01 -13.00
CA GLU A 278 -3.39 7.37 -14.26
C GLU A 278 -1.97 7.80 -14.64
N MET A 279 -1.13 6.81 -14.94
CA MET A 279 0.24 7.04 -15.35
C MET A 279 0.36 6.95 -16.87
N GLU A 280 0.80 8.03 -17.51
CA GLU A 280 1.19 7.98 -18.91
C GLU A 280 2.54 7.29 -19.06
N ARG A 281 2.61 6.24 -19.90
CA ARG A 281 3.83 5.43 -20.12
C ARG A 281 5.06 6.25 -20.55
N ARG A 282 4.88 7.46 -21.09
CA ARG A 282 5.95 8.26 -21.67
C ARG A 282 6.49 9.35 -20.74
N GLU A 283 5.77 9.73 -19.68
CA GLU A 283 6.16 10.85 -18.80
C GLU A 283 5.80 10.56 -17.34
N PRO A 284 6.69 9.91 -16.56
CA PRO A 284 6.44 9.55 -15.16
C PRO A 284 6.27 10.76 -14.23
N VAL A 285 6.60 11.96 -14.70
CA VAL A 285 6.45 13.23 -13.96
C VAL A 285 5.01 13.76 -14.04
N ASN A 286 4.27 13.40 -15.10
CA ASN A 286 2.90 13.87 -15.35
C ASN A 286 1.88 12.83 -14.91
N ARG A 287 1.87 12.53 -13.60
CA ARG A 287 0.83 11.70 -12.99
C ARG A 287 -0.45 12.50 -12.95
N ARG A 288 -1.44 12.12 -13.76
CA ARG A 288 -2.75 12.77 -13.69
C ARG A 288 -3.56 12.12 -12.58
N ARG A 289 -4.23 12.93 -11.78
CA ARG A 289 -5.14 12.49 -10.73
C ARG A 289 -6.56 12.43 -11.27
N VAL A 290 -7.30 11.42 -10.85
CA VAL A 290 -8.75 11.28 -11.09
C VAL A 290 -9.51 12.22 -10.16
N HIS A 291 -10.39 13.01 -10.74
CA HIS A 291 -11.34 13.84 -10.01
C HIS A 291 -12.77 13.51 -10.41
N PHE A 292 -13.59 13.18 -9.42
CA PHE A 292 -15.01 12.85 -9.59
C PHE A 292 -15.84 14.12 -9.74
N LEU A 293 -16.73 14.12 -10.74
CA LEU A 293 -17.61 15.25 -11.01
C LEU A 293 -18.96 15.10 -10.29
N GLY A 294 -19.42 16.17 -9.66
CA GLY A 294 -20.71 16.26 -8.96
C GLY A 294 -20.72 15.60 -7.58
N GLU A 295 -20.55 14.28 -7.51
CA GLU A 295 -20.56 13.52 -6.26
C GLU A 295 -19.17 13.37 -5.65
N GLY A 296 -19.10 13.25 -4.32
CA GLY A 296 -17.87 12.95 -3.60
C GLY A 296 -17.56 13.92 -2.47
N ARG A 297 -16.37 13.78 -1.90
CA ARG A 297 -15.81 14.69 -0.90
C ARG A 297 -14.45 15.18 -1.35
N ARG A 298 -14.08 16.35 -0.85
CA ARG A 298 -12.72 16.85 -0.98
C ARG A 298 -11.89 16.50 0.23
N ARG A 299 -10.63 16.18 -0.03
CA ARG A 299 -9.64 16.06 1.05
C ARG A 299 -9.07 17.42 1.43
N THR A 300 -9.02 18.35 0.49
CA THR A 300 -8.54 19.70 0.72
C THR A 300 -9.61 20.71 0.36
N GLU A 301 -10.05 21.51 1.33
CA GLU A 301 -11.08 22.54 1.13
C GLU A 301 -10.58 23.67 0.21
N TRP A 302 -9.27 23.79 0.04
CA TRP A 302 -8.60 24.86 -0.71
C TRP A 302 -8.62 24.70 -2.23
N MET A 303 -9.04 23.54 -2.76
CA MET A 303 -9.13 23.35 -4.22
C MET A 303 -10.37 24.04 -4.80
N PRO A 304 -10.24 24.75 -5.94
CA PRO A 304 -11.37 25.37 -6.61
C PRO A 304 -12.49 24.35 -6.88
N PRO A 305 -13.77 24.75 -6.76
CA PRO A 305 -14.87 23.84 -6.98
C PRO A 305 -14.90 23.14 -8.32
N GLU A 306 -14.35 23.78 -9.36
CA GLU A 306 -14.32 23.24 -10.71
C GLU A 306 -13.39 22.02 -10.86
N VAL A 307 -12.44 21.81 -9.95
CA VAL A 307 -11.50 20.69 -10.02
C VAL A 307 -12.14 19.35 -9.61
N GLY A 308 -13.36 19.36 -9.04
CA GLY A 308 -14.07 18.14 -8.64
C GLY A 308 -13.63 17.58 -7.28
N ASN A 309 -13.95 16.32 -7.03
CA ASN A 309 -13.74 15.64 -5.74
C ASN A 309 -12.68 14.52 -5.86
N GLU A 310 -11.80 14.36 -4.87
CA GLU A 310 -10.81 13.28 -4.86
C GLU A 310 -11.34 11.98 -4.24
N ILE A 311 -12.45 12.06 -3.50
CA ILE A 311 -13.04 10.93 -2.78
C ILE A 311 -14.43 10.65 -3.35
N LEU A 312 -14.69 9.39 -3.74
CA LEU A 312 -16.01 8.89 -4.07
C LEU A 312 -16.38 7.76 -3.13
N GLU A 313 -17.50 7.91 -2.43
CA GLU A 313 -18.09 6.84 -1.61
C GLU A 313 -19.53 6.59 -2.07
N ARG A 314 -19.85 5.33 -2.39
CA ARG A 314 -21.18 4.91 -2.82
C ARG A 314 -21.56 3.60 -2.16
N GLU A 315 -22.83 3.47 -1.82
CA GLU A 315 -23.38 2.26 -1.22
C GLU A 315 -24.79 1.99 -1.77
N GLY A 316 -25.16 0.70 -1.81
CA GLY A 316 -26.45 0.24 -2.31
C GLY A 316 -26.68 0.62 -3.77
N ARG A 317 -27.86 1.17 -4.07
CA ARG A 317 -28.27 1.50 -5.45
C ARG A 317 -27.36 2.53 -6.13
N ARG A 318 -26.73 3.42 -5.36
CA ARG A 318 -25.84 4.46 -5.92
C ARG A 318 -24.59 3.88 -6.56
N VAL A 319 -24.17 2.67 -6.18
CA VAL A 319 -23.04 1.98 -6.81
C VAL A 319 -23.28 1.76 -8.30
N LYS A 320 -24.54 1.60 -8.73
CA LYS A 320 -24.88 1.33 -10.13
C LYS A 320 -24.93 2.58 -11.01
N CYS A 321 -24.87 3.78 -10.42
CA CYS A 321 -24.80 5.01 -11.18
C CYS A 321 -23.46 5.09 -11.94
N PRO A 322 -23.42 5.58 -13.18
CA PRO A 322 -22.15 5.85 -13.86
C PRO A 322 -21.23 6.76 -13.01
N ILE A 323 -19.93 6.53 -13.13
CA ILE A 323 -18.92 7.40 -12.51
C ILE A 323 -18.43 8.35 -13.59
N VAL A 324 -18.69 9.63 -13.40
CA VAL A 324 -18.19 10.70 -14.26
C VAL A 324 -16.96 11.29 -13.59
N TYR A 325 -15.85 11.32 -14.33
CA TYR A 325 -14.59 11.83 -13.82
C TYR A 325 -13.83 12.57 -14.91
N HIS A 326 -12.84 13.36 -14.50
CA HIS A 326 -11.85 13.93 -15.39
C HIS A 326 -10.46 13.78 -14.77
N MET A 327 -9.44 14.01 -15.60
CA MET A 327 -8.04 13.90 -15.21
C MET A 327 -7.46 15.31 -15.08
N ALA A 328 -6.93 15.64 -13.90
CA ALA A 328 -6.24 16.90 -13.66
C ALA A 328 -4.79 16.65 -13.25
N LEU A 329 -3.93 17.64 -13.50
CA LEU A 329 -2.58 17.61 -12.93
C LEU A 329 -2.67 17.68 -11.40
N PRO A 330 -1.69 17.10 -10.68
CA PRO A 330 -1.61 17.25 -9.24
C PRO A 330 -1.52 18.74 -8.87
N MET A 331 -1.95 19.09 -7.65
CA MET A 331 -1.89 20.47 -7.13
C MET A 331 -0.54 21.12 -7.45
N CYS A 332 -0.59 22.39 -7.91
CA CYS A 332 0.61 23.18 -8.17
C CYS A 332 1.55 23.14 -6.96
N GLY A 333 2.81 22.76 -7.22
CA GLY A 333 3.85 22.72 -6.20
C GLY A 333 4.06 24.07 -5.53
N GLY A 334 4.49 24.06 -4.27
CA GLY A 334 4.84 25.28 -3.52
C GLY A 334 3.70 25.94 -2.75
N THR A 335 2.47 25.42 -2.82
CA THR A 335 1.37 25.89 -1.95
C THR A 335 1.43 25.21 -0.57
N PRO A 336 0.95 25.85 0.51
CA PRO A 336 0.83 25.20 1.83
C PRO A 336 0.01 23.91 1.78
N ALA A 337 -1.07 23.89 0.99
CA ALA A 337 -1.90 22.70 0.76
C ALA A 337 -1.10 21.57 0.10
N HIS A 338 -0.26 21.88 -0.89
CA HIS A 338 0.64 20.90 -1.49
C HIS A 338 1.66 20.36 -0.47
N ALA A 339 2.20 21.22 0.40
CA ALA A 339 3.14 20.79 1.44
C ALA A 339 2.46 19.87 2.47
N GLU A 340 1.25 20.19 2.92
CA GLU A 340 0.48 19.36 3.85
C GLU A 340 0.06 18.03 3.22
N TRP A 341 -0.44 18.07 1.98
CA TRP A 341 -0.76 16.88 1.19
C TRP A 341 0.47 16.00 1.01
N THR A 342 1.63 16.59 0.69
CA THR A 342 2.89 15.87 0.54
C THR A 342 3.31 15.24 1.85
N ARG A 343 3.23 15.98 2.97
CA ARG A 343 3.55 15.45 4.31
C ARG A 343 2.66 14.26 4.67
N PHE A 344 1.35 14.38 4.43
CA PHE A 344 0.40 13.29 4.64
C PHE A 344 0.72 12.08 3.76
N HIS A 345 0.92 12.28 2.45
CA HIS A 345 1.22 11.19 1.54
C HIS A 345 2.55 10.50 1.87
N LEU A 346 3.58 11.25 2.26
CA LEU A 346 4.86 10.70 2.70
C LEU A 346 4.72 9.88 3.99
N ALA A 347 3.88 10.33 4.93
CA ALA A 347 3.65 9.62 6.18
C ALA A 347 2.85 8.32 5.99
N GLU A 348 1.85 8.32 5.09
CA GLU A 348 0.94 7.19 4.90
C GLU A 348 1.41 6.19 3.83
N TYR A 349 1.97 6.68 2.73
CA TYR A 349 2.31 5.88 1.55
C TYR A 349 3.79 5.94 1.18
N GLY A 350 4.58 6.73 1.90
CA GLY A 350 6.01 6.91 1.63
C GLY A 350 6.28 7.77 0.38
N PHE A 351 7.45 7.60 -0.22
CA PHE A 351 7.90 8.39 -1.37
C PHE A 351 7.27 7.86 -2.66
N GLY A 352 6.13 8.45 -3.00
CA GLY A 352 5.32 8.09 -4.16
C GLY A 352 5.88 8.55 -5.47
#